data_AF-A0A3N1XYU5-F1
#
_entry.id   AF-A0A3N1XYU5-F1
#
_cell.length_a   1.000
_cell.length_b   1.000
_cell.length_c   1.000
_cell.angle_alpha   90.00
_cell.angle_beta   90.00
_cell.angle_gamma   90.00
#
_symmetry.space_group_name_H-M   'P 1'
#
loop_
_entity.id
_entity.type
_entity.pdbx_description
1 polymer ?
#
loop_
_entity_poly.entity_id
_entity_poly.type
_entity_poly.pdbx_seq_one_letter_code
_entity_poly.pdbx_strand_id
1 'polypeptide(L)'
;MYSSSYYSRLISEEKSKLEKYKKQRKELNGVKEWIQNKSNYELLRANNKITEVKSEGTSAIRHDVTVTNHIEDIEEAKEKNYERDKKLSGTYSALSSEINDLDTKIRDCENRIRELERLRQAAIEEEQRREREEARRREEARAASTRSPWY
;
A
#
# COMPACT_ATOMS: atom_id res chain seq x y z
N MET A 1 3.46 27.11 21.40
CA MET A 1 2.97 26.50 20.15
C MET A 1 4.00 26.70 19.06
N TYR A 2 4.24 25.70 18.20
CA TYR A 2 5.09 25.85 17.01
C TYR A 2 4.41 26.72 15.94
N SER A 3 5.18 27.29 15.02
CA SER A 3 4.67 28.16 13.96
C SER A 3 3.88 27.38 12.90
N SER A 4 2.99 28.07 12.20
CA SER A 4 2.25 27.49 11.05
C SER A 4 3.19 26.92 9.97
N SER A 5 4.34 27.56 9.76
CA SER A 5 5.36 27.11 8.80
C SER A 5 5.96 25.74 9.17
N TYR A 6 6.21 25.50 10.47
CA TYR A 6 6.69 24.21 10.95
C TYR A 6 5.73 23.06 10.63
N TYR A 7 4.43 23.25 10.92
CA TYR A 7 3.42 22.23 10.60
C TYR A 7 3.24 22.03 9.09
N SER A 8 3.36 23.10 8.28
CA SER A 8 3.31 23.02 6.82
C SER A 8 4.38 22.08 6.25
N ARG A 9 5.59 22.14 6.83
CA ARG A 9 6.69 21.25 6.44
C ARG A 9 6.41 19.80 6.81
N LEU A 10 5.98 19.54 8.05
CA LEU A 10 5.64 18.19 8.50
C LEU A 10 4.51 17.56 7.69
N ILE A 11 3.47 18.34 7.35
CA ILE A 11 2.37 17.88 6.47
C ILE A 11 2.93 17.47 5.10
N SER A 12 3.84 18.26 4.53
CA SER A 12 4.46 17.96 3.24
C SER A 12 5.30 16.67 3.29
N GLU A 13 6.06 16.49 4.37
CA GLU A 13 6.86 15.27 4.60
C GLU A 13 5.96 14.03 4.74
N GLU A 14 4.86 14.11 5.50
CA GLU A 14 3.90 13.01 5.64
C GLU A 14 3.14 12.72 4.34
N LYS A 15 2.76 13.75 3.57
CA LYS A 15 2.17 13.58 2.23
C LYS A 15 3.13 12.86 1.28
N SER A 16 4.42 13.18 1.32
CA SER A 16 5.43 12.47 0.52
C SER A 16 5.54 10.99 0.88
N LYS A 17 5.51 10.64 2.18
CA LYS A 17 5.49 9.24 2.63
C LYS A 17 4.23 8.52 2.18
N LEU A 18 3.06 9.15 2.33
CA LEU A 18 1.78 8.61 1.90
C LEU A 18 1.79 8.22 0.43
N GLU A 19 2.28 9.10 -0.44
CA GLU A 19 2.38 8.83 -1.88
C GLU A 19 3.33 7.66 -2.19
N LYS A 20 4.45 7.56 -1.48
CA LYS A 20 5.36 6.40 -1.61
C LYS A 20 4.66 5.10 -1.25
N TYR A 21 3.94 5.05 -0.13
CA TYR A 21 3.22 3.85 0.29
C TYR A 21 2.08 3.49 -0.66
N LYS A 22 1.33 4.48 -1.18
CA LYS A 22 0.30 4.25 -2.19
C LYS A 22 0.87 3.67 -3.48
N LYS A 23 2.02 4.17 -3.94
CA LYS A 23 2.72 3.63 -5.11
C LYS A 23 3.15 2.19 -4.89
N GLN A 24 3.83 1.90 -3.78
CA GLN A 24 4.27 0.55 -3.43
C GLN A 24 3.09 -0.43 -3.34
N ARG A 25 1.99 -0.03 -2.70
CA ARG A 25 0.77 -0.84 -2.63
C ARG A 25 0.22 -1.17 -4.01
N LYS A 26 0.18 -0.20 -4.93
CA LYS A 26 -0.28 -0.40 -6.30
C LYS A 26 0.63 -1.38 -7.06
N GLU A 27 1.93 -1.26 -6.90
CA GLU A 27 2.91 -2.17 -7.51
C GLU A 27 2.74 -3.60 -6.99
N LEU A 28 2.63 -3.79 -5.67
CA LEU A 28 2.42 -5.11 -5.07
C LEU A 28 1.07 -5.73 -5.46
N ASN A 29 -0.01 -4.94 -5.54
CA ASN A 29 -1.28 -5.43 -6.07
C ASN A 29 -1.16 -5.88 -7.54
N GLY A 30 -0.42 -5.14 -8.37
CA GLY A 30 -0.16 -5.56 -9.76
C GLY A 30 0.59 -6.89 -9.83
N VAL A 31 1.57 -7.11 -8.95
CA VAL A 31 2.27 -8.39 -8.83
C VAL A 31 1.30 -9.49 -8.37
N LYS A 32 0.42 -9.21 -7.40
CA LYS A 32 -0.59 -10.15 -6.88
C LYS A 32 -1.52 -10.64 -7.99
N GLU A 33 -2.06 -9.70 -8.77
CA GLU A 33 -2.94 -9.99 -9.91
C GLU A 33 -2.21 -10.78 -11.00
N TRP A 34 -0.96 -10.42 -11.30
CA TRP A 34 -0.14 -11.16 -12.26
C TRP A 34 0.10 -12.61 -11.84
N ILE A 35 0.42 -12.86 -10.56
CA ILE A 35 0.61 -14.22 -10.03
C ILE A 35 -0.69 -15.02 -10.15
N GLN A 36 -1.84 -14.44 -9.78
CA GLN A 36 -3.15 -15.11 -9.89
C GLN A 36 -3.47 -15.50 -11.33
N ASN A 37 -3.24 -14.59 -12.28
CA ASN A 37 -3.51 -14.84 -13.69
C ASN A 37 -2.56 -15.91 -14.28
N LYS A 38 -1.28 -15.90 -13.90
CA LYS A 38 -0.32 -16.92 -14.32
C LYS A 38 -0.65 -18.30 -13.74
N SER A 39 -1.02 -18.37 -12.46
CA SER A 39 -1.45 -19.60 -11.80
C SER A 39 -2.66 -20.23 -12.52
N ASN A 40 -3.64 -19.43 -12.93
CA ASN A 40 -4.79 -19.92 -13.69
C ASN A 40 -4.40 -20.50 -15.05
N TYR A 41 -3.44 -19.88 -15.74
CA TYR A 41 -2.96 -20.37 -17.04
C TYR A 41 -2.20 -21.70 -16.92
N GLU A 42 -1.35 -21.84 -15.90
CA GLU A 42 -0.63 -23.09 -15.66
C GLU A 42 -1.57 -24.24 -15.25
N LEU A 43 -2.59 -23.97 -14.43
CA LEU A 43 -3.65 -24.93 -14.10
C LEU A 43 -4.44 -25.38 -15.35
N LEU A 44 -4.79 -24.45 -16.24
CA LEU A 44 -5.47 -24.76 -17.49
C LEU A 44 -4.61 -25.67 -18.39
N ARG A 45 -3.31 -25.37 -18.51
CA ARG A 45 -2.37 -26.17 -19.29
C ARG A 45 -2.22 -27.58 -18.72
N ALA A 46 -2.11 -27.71 -17.40
CA ALA A 46 -2.04 -29.00 -16.72
C ALA A 46 -3.30 -29.83 -16.95
N ASN A 47 -4.49 -29.23 -16.81
CA ASN A 47 -5.77 -29.91 -17.09
C ASN A 47 -5.89 -30.38 -18.54
N ASN A 48 -5.43 -29.57 -19.50
CA ASN A 48 -5.41 -29.97 -20.91
C ASN A 48 -4.47 -31.17 -21.13
N LYS A 49 -3.29 -31.17 -20.51
CA LYS A 49 -2.34 -32.30 -20.60
C LYS A 49 -2.88 -33.56 -19.95
N ILE A 50 -3.53 -33.45 -18.78
CA ILE A 50 -4.22 -34.58 -18.12
C ILE A 50 -5.31 -35.14 -19.03
N THR A 51 -6.08 -34.26 -19.69
CA THR A 51 -7.15 -34.67 -20.61
C THR A 51 -6.59 -35.38 -21.85
N GLU A 52 -5.50 -34.86 -22.42
CA GLU A 52 -4.76 -35.48 -23.54
C GLU A 52 -4.24 -36.87 -23.15
N VAL A 53 -3.49 -36.98 -22.05
CA VAL A 53 -2.97 -38.26 -21.55
C VAL A 53 -4.10 -39.24 -21.22
N LYS A 54 -5.22 -38.77 -20.64
CA LYS A 54 -6.38 -39.64 -20.40
C LYS A 54 -6.95 -40.17 -21.71
N SER A 55 -7.04 -39.35 -22.76
CA SER A 55 -7.51 -39.77 -24.08
C SER A 55 -6.53 -40.76 -24.76
N GLU A 56 -5.23 -40.54 -24.62
CA GLU A 56 -4.17 -41.44 -25.09
C GLU A 56 -4.18 -42.76 -24.32
N GLY A 57 -4.28 -42.73 -22.99
CA GLY A 57 -4.38 -43.91 -22.14
C GLY A 57 -5.62 -44.76 -22.42
N THR A 58 -6.77 -44.13 -22.69
CA THR A 58 -7.98 -44.85 -23.11
C THR A 58 -7.79 -45.56 -24.45
N SER A 59 -6.93 -45.00 -25.33
CA SER A 59 -6.54 -45.59 -26.61
C SER A 59 -5.43 -46.65 -26.46
N ALA A 60 -4.57 -46.53 -25.44
CA ALA A 60 -3.39 -47.34 -25.19
C ALA A 60 -3.62 -48.58 -24.30
N ILE A 61 -4.82 -48.78 -23.74
CA ILE A 61 -5.25 -50.01 -23.01
C ILE A 61 -5.12 -51.30 -23.86
N ARG A 62 -4.55 -51.24 -25.07
CA ARG A 62 -4.14 -52.43 -25.84
C ARG A 62 -2.71 -52.95 -25.61
N HIS A 63 -1.73 -52.27 -24.99
CA HIS A 63 -0.44 -52.93 -24.63
C HIS A 63 0.41 -52.19 -23.56
N ASP A 64 1.25 -52.99 -22.90
CA ASP A 64 2.10 -52.84 -21.70
C ASP A 64 3.31 -51.86 -21.80
N VAL A 65 3.97 -51.57 -20.66
CA VAL A 65 5.24 -50.80 -20.44
C VAL A 65 5.23 -49.30 -20.69
N THR A 66 4.63 -48.80 -21.77
CA THR A 66 4.57 -47.34 -22.05
C THR A 66 3.71 -46.58 -21.03
N VAL A 67 2.67 -47.23 -20.52
CA VAL A 67 1.80 -46.69 -19.45
C VAL A 67 2.60 -46.48 -18.17
N THR A 68 3.50 -47.41 -17.83
CA THR A 68 4.32 -47.35 -16.61
C THR A 68 5.29 -46.16 -16.64
N ASN A 69 6.00 -45.95 -17.76
CA ASN A 69 6.89 -44.80 -17.91
C ASN A 69 6.13 -43.46 -17.89
N HIS A 70 4.95 -43.39 -18.51
CA HIS A 70 4.12 -42.17 -18.46
C HIS A 70 3.58 -41.90 -17.05
N ILE A 71 3.31 -42.94 -16.26
CA ILE A 71 2.92 -42.77 -14.85
C ILE A 71 4.08 -42.20 -14.03
N GLU A 72 5.31 -42.72 -14.19
CA GLU A 72 6.50 -42.18 -13.51
C GLU A 72 6.78 -40.71 -13.88
N ASP A 73 6.69 -40.36 -15.17
CA ASP A 73 6.82 -38.97 -15.63
C ASP A 73 5.75 -38.05 -15.03
N ILE A 74 4.52 -38.54 -14.86
CA ILE A 74 3.41 -37.81 -14.23
C ILE A 74 3.66 -37.64 -12.72
N GLU A 75 4.15 -38.67 -12.04
CA GLU A 75 4.47 -38.60 -10.61
C GLU A 75 5.61 -37.62 -10.34
N GLU A 76 6.68 -37.66 -11.14
CA GLU A 76 7.80 -36.72 -11.00
C GLU A 76 7.37 -35.28 -11.35
N ALA A 77 6.51 -35.10 -12.36
CA ALA A 77 5.94 -33.80 -12.69
C ALA A 77 4.99 -33.27 -11.59
N LYS A 78 4.20 -34.16 -10.96
CA LYS A 78 3.33 -33.80 -9.82
C LYS A 78 4.15 -33.33 -8.62
N GLU A 79 5.22 -34.03 -8.29
CA GLU A 79 6.07 -33.69 -7.14
C GLU A 79 6.79 -32.34 -7.34
N LYS A 80 7.34 -32.11 -8.55
CA LYS A 80 7.91 -30.82 -8.95
C LYS A 80 6.88 -29.69 -8.91
N ASN A 81 5.63 -29.95 -9.31
CA ASN A 81 4.56 -28.96 -9.25
C ASN A 81 4.11 -28.67 -7.81
N TYR A 82 4.02 -29.69 -6.95
CA TYR A 82 3.68 -29.50 -5.54
C TYR A 82 4.67 -28.58 -4.81
N GLU A 83 5.97 -28.76 -5.03
CA GLU A 83 7.01 -27.88 -4.48
C GLU A 83 6.93 -26.45 -5.02
N ARG A 84 6.56 -26.27 -6.30
CA ARG A 84 6.32 -24.96 -6.90
C ARG A 84 5.09 -24.28 -6.29
N ASP A 85 3.98 -25.01 -6.16
CA ASP A 85 2.73 -24.52 -5.58
C ASP A 85 2.90 -24.10 -4.13
N LYS A 86 3.67 -24.87 -3.35
CA LYS A 86 4.01 -24.51 -1.97
C LYS A 86 4.81 -23.20 -1.89
N LYS A 87 5.81 -23.03 -2.77
CA LYS A 87 6.59 -21.77 -2.85
C LYS A 87 5.73 -20.59 -3.29
N LEU A 88 4.87 -20.78 -4.31
CA LEU A 88 3.93 -19.77 -4.79
C LEU A 88 2.90 -19.37 -3.73
N SER A 89 2.38 -20.33 -2.97
CA SER A 89 1.49 -20.08 -1.85
C SER A 89 2.17 -19.24 -0.76
N GLY A 90 3.41 -19.59 -0.41
CA GLY A 90 4.21 -18.83 0.54
C GLY A 90 4.47 -17.39 0.10
N THR A 91 4.87 -17.17 -1.16
CA THR A 91 5.10 -15.82 -1.69
C THR A 91 3.82 -15.01 -1.78
N TYR A 92 2.70 -15.62 -2.15
CA TYR A 92 1.39 -14.96 -2.19
C TYR A 92 0.90 -14.53 -0.80
N SER A 93 1.14 -15.36 0.22
CA SER A 93 0.83 -15.03 1.61
C SER A 93 1.70 -13.87 2.14
N ALA A 94 3.00 -13.89 1.84
CA ALA A 94 3.90 -12.80 2.19
C ALA A 94 3.49 -11.49 1.53
N LEU A 95 3.19 -11.53 0.23
CA LEU A 95 2.72 -10.37 -0.54
C LEU A 95 1.42 -9.78 0.04
N SER A 96 0.46 -10.64 0.40
CA SER A 96 -0.80 -10.19 1.01
C SER A 96 -0.59 -9.56 2.39
N SER A 97 0.36 -10.08 3.17
CA SER A 97 0.73 -9.50 4.46
C SER A 97 1.37 -8.12 4.28
N GLU A 98 2.28 -7.98 3.33
CA GLU A 98 2.94 -6.71 3.03
C GLU A 98 1.95 -5.64 2.52
N ILE A 99 0.96 -6.04 1.71
CA ILE A 99 -0.13 -5.14 1.27
C ILE A 99 -0.95 -4.66 2.48
N ASN A 100 -1.27 -5.55 3.43
CA ASN A 100 -2.01 -5.18 4.64
C ASN A 100 -1.21 -4.21 5.54
N ASP A 101 0.10 -4.42 5.65
CA ASP A 101 0.99 -3.51 6.39
C ASP A 101 1.05 -2.14 5.73
N LEU A 102 1.12 -2.08 4.40
CA LEU A 102 1.05 -0.82 3.65
C LEU A 102 -0.30 -0.12 3.83
N ASP A 103 -1.41 -0.86 3.84
CA ASP A 103 -2.74 -0.30 4.12
C ASP A 103 -2.82 0.33 5.51
N THR A 104 -2.18 -0.29 6.50
CA THR A 104 -2.10 0.27 7.86
C THR A 104 -1.26 1.55 7.87
N LYS A 105 -0.07 1.53 7.27
CA LYS A 105 0.81 2.72 7.16
C LYS A 105 0.14 3.89 6.43
N ILE A 106 -0.64 3.60 5.39
CA ILE A 106 -1.42 4.61 4.65
C ILE A 106 -2.44 5.27 5.57
N ARG A 107 -3.24 4.49 6.32
CA ARG A 107 -4.22 5.02 7.27
C ARG A 107 -3.57 5.87 8.35
N ASP A 108 -2.43 5.43 8.88
CA ASP A 108 -1.70 6.15 9.91
C ASP A 108 -1.17 7.49 9.40
N CYS A 109 -0.59 7.52 8.19
CA CYS A 109 -0.17 8.76 7.54
C CYS A 109 -1.36 9.71 7.31
N GLU A 110 -2.51 9.20 6.83
CA GLU A 110 -3.72 10.02 6.61
C GLU A 110 -4.26 10.62 7.92
N ASN A 111 -4.24 9.86 9.01
CA ASN A 111 -4.63 10.34 10.33
C ASN A 111 -3.64 11.40 10.84
N ARG A 112 -2.34 11.18 10.65
CA ARG A 112 -1.30 12.12 11.08
C ARG A 112 -1.33 13.43 10.30
N ILE A 113 -1.61 13.37 9.00
CA ILE A 113 -1.83 14.57 8.18
C ILE A 113 -3.02 15.37 8.70
N ARG A 114 -4.16 14.71 8.98
CA ARG A 114 -5.35 15.38 9.53
C ARG A 114 -5.05 16.08 10.86
N GLU A 115 -4.33 15.43 11.77
CA GLU A 115 -3.98 16.05 13.06
C GLU A 115 -3.01 17.22 12.87
N LEU A 116 -2.00 17.09 11.99
CA LEU A 116 -1.08 18.18 11.70
C LEU A 116 -1.79 19.37 11.04
N GLU A 117 -2.77 19.14 10.17
CA GLU A 117 -3.60 20.19 9.58
C GLU A 117 -4.42 20.92 10.66
N ARG A 118 -4.98 20.19 11.64
CA ARG A 118 -5.67 20.78 12.80
C ARG A 118 -4.73 21.65 13.64
N LEU A 119 -3.54 21.14 13.96
CA LEU A 119 -2.54 21.87 14.74
C LEU A 119 -2.02 23.11 14.00
N ARG A 120 -1.84 23.01 12.69
CA ARG A 120 -1.47 24.14 11.84
C ARG A 120 -2.53 25.24 11.88
N GLN A 121 -3.81 24.87 11.78
CA GLN A 121 -4.91 25.83 11.82
C GLN A 121 -4.98 26.55 13.16
N ALA A 122 -4.86 25.82 14.27
CA ALA A 122 -4.79 26.41 15.61
C ALA A 122 -3.60 27.36 15.77
N ALA A 123 -2.43 27.03 15.19
CA ALA A 123 -1.27 27.92 15.22
C ALA A 123 -1.51 29.22 14.44
N ILE A 124 -2.17 29.16 13.28
CA ILE A 124 -2.54 30.35 12.49
C ILE A 124 -3.51 31.23 13.29
N GLU A 125 -4.53 30.65 13.90
CA GLU A 125 -5.52 31.39 14.68
C GLU A 125 -4.88 32.11 15.87
N GLU A 126 -3.94 31.45 16.55
CA GLU A 126 -3.21 32.04 17.68
C GLU A 126 -2.23 33.14 17.24
N GLU A 127 -1.60 33.00 16.07
CA GLU A 127 -0.79 34.06 15.46
C GLU A 127 -1.66 35.29 15.13
N GLN A 128 -2.82 35.08 14.49
CA GLN A 128 -3.76 36.16 14.18
C GLN A 128 -4.32 36.84 15.44
N ARG A 129 -4.61 36.05 16.49
CA ARG A 129 -5.09 36.58 17.77
C ARG A 129 -4.07 37.53 18.39
N ARG A 130 -2.79 37.12 18.40
CA ARG A 130 -1.68 37.94 18.89
C ARG A 130 -1.50 39.21 18.06
N GLU A 131 -1.56 39.12 16.74
CA GLU A 131 -1.43 40.29 15.86
C GLU A 131 -2.56 41.31 16.08
N ARG A 132 -3.81 40.85 16.22
CA ARG A 132 -4.96 41.71 16.55
C ARG A 132 -4.81 42.38 17.91
N GLU A 133 -4.32 41.65 18.91
CA GLU A 133 -4.10 42.16 20.26
C GLU A 133 -2.98 43.23 20.29
N GLU A 134 -1.89 42.99 19.56
CA GLU A 134 -0.82 43.99 19.38
C GLU A 134 -1.31 45.22 18.61
N ALA A 135 -2.10 45.04 17.56
CA ALA A 135 -2.67 46.16 16.79
C ALA A 135 -3.57 47.03 17.68
N ARG A 136 -4.45 46.41 18.46
CA ARG A 136 -5.29 47.12 19.44
C ARG A 136 -4.45 47.87 20.46
N ARG A 137 -3.41 47.24 21.02
CA ARG A 137 -2.51 47.88 21.98
C ARG A 137 -1.74 49.06 21.37
N ARG A 138 -1.30 48.95 20.10
CA ARG A 138 -0.66 50.05 19.38
C ARG A 138 -1.63 51.22 19.15
N GLU A 139 -2.88 50.93 18.83
CA GLU A 139 -3.92 51.94 18.64
C GLU A 139 -4.27 52.64 19.97
N GLU A 140 -4.46 51.89 21.06
CA GLU A 140 -4.65 52.43 22.40
C GLU A 140 -3.48 53.32 22.83
N ALA A 141 -2.24 52.87 22.59
CA ALA A 141 -1.04 53.65 22.88
C ALA A 141 -0.95 54.94 22.04
N ARG A 142 -1.30 54.88 20.75
CA ARG A 142 -1.40 56.06 19.88
C ARG A 142 -2.46 57.03 20.37
N ALA A 143 -3.65 56.55 20.71
CA ALA A 143 -4.76 57.35 21.22
C ALA A 143 -4.43 57.99 22.58
N ALA A 144 -3.72 57.28 23.46
CA ALA A 144 -3.23 57.83 24.73
C ALA A 144 -2.16 58.91 24.50
N SER A 145 -1.25 58.70 23.55
CA SER A 145 -0.22 59.69 23.18
C SER A 145 -0.82 60.95 22.56
N THR A 146 -1.90 60.86 21.78
CA THR A 146 -2.59 62.02 21.20
C THR A 146 -3.56 62.71 22.17
N ARG A 147 -3.98 62.04 23.24
CA ARG A 147 -4.82 62.63 24.31
C ARG A 147 -4.03 63.42 25.36
N SER A 148 -2.71 63.35 25.34
CA SER A 148 -1.84 64.14 26.23
C SER A 148 -0.99 65.21 25.51
N PRO A 149 -1.54 66.17 24.72
CA PRO A 149 -0.72 67.23 24.14
C PRO A 149 -0.45 68.41 25.07
N TRP A 150 -1.16 68.59 26.20
CA TRP A 150 -0.97 69.76 27.07
C TRP A 150 -1.24 69.44 28.55
N TYR A 151 -0.16 69.21 29.29
CA TYR A 151 0.15 69.97 30.50
C TYR A 151 1.40 70.78 30.21
#